data_AF-A0ABD1YSJ5-F1
#
_entry.id   AF-A0ABD1YSJ5-F1
#
_cell.length_a   1.000
_cell.length_b   1.000
_cell.length_c   1.000
_cell.angle_alpha   90.00
_cell.angle_beta   90.00
_cell.angle_gamma   90.00
#
_symmetry.space_group_name_H-M   'P 1'
#
loop_
_entity.id
_entity.type
_entity.pdbx_description
1 polymer ?
#
loop_
_entity_poly.entity_id
_entity_poly.type
_entity_poly.pdbx_seq_one_letter_code
_entity_poly.pdbx_strand_id
1 'polypeptide(L)'
;MEEDSFLHDLLAAHSDKFGNLLLDPSKYRFQVLLSYEKCEACGSSEFVRHGYRVDKEYFYPASTIKLAAVVAAVNRIRRPPFNEAKKFELMTPLSFHPLLSGNKMQNDDQTNSYDQKITLAHTIRKLFLVSDNQAFNRLYALGLH
;
A
#
# COMPACT_ATOMS: atom_id res chain seq x y z
N MET A 1 20.24 -8.53 1.55
CA MET A 1 20.44 -7.06 1.55
C MET A 1 21.73 -6.74 2.28
N GLU A 2 22.38 -5.63 1.97
CA GLU A 2 23.61 -5.22 2.67
C GLU A 2 23.21 -4.61 4.04
N GLU A 3 23.64 -5.27 5.12
CA GLU A 3 23.57 -4.71 6.47
C GLU A 3 24.82 -3.87 6.66
N ASP A 4 24.64 -2.59 7.02
CA ASP A 4 25.73 -1.67 7.32
C ASP A 4 25.57 -1.09 8.73
N SER A 5 26.60 -0.37 9.21
CA SER A 5 26.57 0.21 10.55
C SER A 5 25.68 1.44 10.65
N PHE A 6 25.30 2.08 9.54
CA PHE A 6 24.63 3.39 9.55
C PHE A 6 23.34 3.35 10.37
N LEU A 7 22.46 2.38 10.11
CA LEU A 7 21.21 2.27 10.85
C LEU A 7 21.42 1.85 12.30
N HIS A 8 22.37 0.96 12.57
CA HIS A 8 22.71 0.59 13.94
C HIS A 8 23.15 1.82 14.74
N ASP A 9 24.08 2.59 14.18
CA ASP A 9 24.67 3.77 14.82
C ASP A 9 23.64 4.88 14.99
N LEU A 10 22.77 5.10 14.00
CA LEU A 10 21.66 6.05 14.07
C LEU A 10 20.67 5.67 15.17
N LEU A 11 20.28 4.41 15.27
CA LEU A 11 19.35 3.94 16.30
C LEU A 11 20.00 4.01 17.69
N ALA A 12 21.28 3.68 17.81
CA ALA A 12 22.03 3.73 19.07
C ALA A 12 22.24 5.17 19.56
N ALA A 13 22.44 6.13 18.65
CA ALA A 13 22.52 7.55 18.96
C ALA A 13 21.20 8.11 19.56
N HIS A 14 20.08 7.44 19.31
CA HIS A 14 18.75 7.74 19.86
C HIS A 14 18.30 6.66 20.86
N SER A 15 19.20 6.25 21.75
CA SER A 15 18.95 5.22 22.76
C SER A 15 17.80 5.53 23.72
N ASP A 16 17.45 6.82 23.89
CA ASP A 16 16.27 7.26 24.63
C ASP A 16 14.95 6.70 24.04
N LYS A 17 14.92 6.46 22.72
CA LYS A 17 13.76 5.92 21.99
C LYS A 17 13.92 4.45 21.64
N PHE A 18 15.11 4.06 21.20
CA PHE A 18 15.35 2.74 20.61
C PHE A 18 16.16 1.79 21.51
N GLY A 19 16.69 2.25 22.65
CA GLY A 19 17.58 1.45 23.50
C GLY A 19 16.97 0.10 23.90
N ASN A 20 15.71 0.08 24.31
CA ASN A 20 15.01 -1.17 24.65
C ASN A 20 14.85 -2.12 23.46
N LEU A 21 14.68 -1.58 22.25
CA LEU A 21 14.56 -2.36 21.02
C LEU A 21 15.92 -2.95 20.61
N LEU A 22 17.01 -2.21 20.86
CA LEU A 22 18.38 -2.63 20.52
C LEU A 22 18.97 -3.62 21.53
N LEU A 23 18.51 -3.62 22.80
CA LEU A 23 18.96 -4.56 23.82
C LEU A 23 18.56 -6.02 23.52
N ASP A 24 17.37 -6.22 22.96
CA ASP A 24 16.87 -7.55 22.58
C ASP A 24 16.04 -7.47 21.30
N PRO A 25 16.68 -7.24 20.14
CA PRO A 25 15.97 -6.97 18.92
C PRO A 25 15.22 -8.21 18.40
N SER A 26 15.67 -9.43 18.73
CA SER A 26 15.01 -10.68 18.33
C SER A 26 13.68 -10.88 19.05
N LYS A 27 13.60 -10.53 20.33
CA LYS A 27 12.34 -10.53 21.09
C LYS A 27 11.27 -9.63 20.45
N TYR A 28 11.66 -8.44 19.98
CA TYR A 28 10.74 -7.52 19.33
C TYR A 28 10.61 -7.72 17.82
N ARG A 29 11.39 -8.65 17.23
CA ARG A 29 11.48 -8.89 15.79
C ARG A 29 11.68 -7.58 15.01
N PHE A 30 12.45 -6.66 15.60
CA PHE A 30 12.62 -5.32 15.08
C PHE A 30 13.62 -5.32 13.93
N GLN A 31 13.19 -4.82 12.78
CA GLN A 31 13.96 -4.73 11.53
C GLN A 31 13.68 -3.38 10.89
N VAL A 32 14.68 -2.79 10.22
CA VAL A 32 14.54 -1.52 9.50
C VAL A 32 15.21 -1.64 8.15
N LEU A 33 14.50 -1.30 7.09
CA LEU A 33 15.04 -1.08 5.76
C LEU A 33 14.79 0.38 5.38
N LEU A 34 15.87 1.15 5.23
CA LEU A 34 15.82 2.51 4.74
C LEU A 34 16.31 2.54 3.31
N SER A 35 15.57 3.19 2.42
CA SER A 35 15.95 3.35 1.02
C SER A 35 15.58 4.75 0.55
N TYR A 36 16.51 5.44 -0.07
CA TYR A 36 16.30 6.79 -0.58
C TYR A 36 17.20 7.07 -1.78
N GLU A 37 16.78 8.05 -2.56
CA GLU A 37 17.56 8.58 -3.67
C GLU A 37 18.49 9.67 -3.16
N LYS A 38 19.79 9.52 -3.40
CA LYS A 38 20.80 10.53 -3.13
C LYS A 38 21.14 11.22 -4.44
N CYS A 39 20.53 12.39 -4.67
CA CYS A 39 20.85 13.23 -5.82
C CYS A 39 22.10 14.06 -5.52
N GLU A 40 23.18 13.85 -6.27
CA GLU A 40 24.31 14.79 -6.25
C GLU A 40 24.05 15.94 -7.22
N ALA A 41 24.57 17.13 -6.90
CA ALA A 41 24.30 18.39 -7.62
C ALA A 41 24.71 18.38 -9.12
N CYS A 42 25.24 17.28 -9.63
CA CYS A 42 25.87 17.14 -10.96
C CYS A 42 25.15 16.11 -11.87
N GLY A 43 23.97 15.61 -11.50
CA GLY A 43 23.13 14.78 -12.39
C GLY A 43 23.31 13.27 -12.26
N SER A 44 24.13 12.78 -11.33
CA SER A 44 24.12 11.39 -10.90
C SER A 44 23.23 11.22 -9.68
N SER A 45 22.27 10.31 -9.79
CA SER A 45 21.44 9.84 -8.68
C SER A 45 21.92 8.46 -8.27
N GLU A 46 22.22 8.30 -6.97
CA GLU A 46 22.55 7.02 -6.36
C GLU A 46 21.37 6.53 -5.53
N PHE A 47 20.95 5.28 -5.74
CA PHE A 47 19.94 4.66 -4.89
C PHE A 47 20.62 4.03 -3.67
N VAL A 48 20.50 4.69 -2.51
CA VAL A 48 21.13 4.25 -1.27
C VAL A 48 20.17 3.38 -0.48
N ARG A 49 20.68 2.30 0.11
CA ARG A 49 19.94 1.41 1.01
C ARG A 49 20.75 1.14 2.26
N HIS A 50 20.09 1.19 3.41
CA HIS A 50 20.65 0.76 4.68
C HIS A 50 19.71 -0.27 5.32
N GLY A 51 20.28 -1.33 5.89
CA GLY A 51 19.52 -2.41 6.52
C GLY A 51 19.95 -2.66 7.97
N TYR A 52 18.97 -2.81 8.87
CA TYR A 52 19.16 -3.33 10.22
C TYR A 52 18.31 -4.59 10.41
N ARG A 53 18.97 -5.73 10.63
CA ARG A 53 18.33 -7.05 10.82
C ARG A 53 17.34 -7.42 9.70
N VAL A 54 17.60 -6.96 8.49
CA VAL A 54 16.72 -7.23 7.35
C VAL A 54 16.75 -8.71 6.99
N ASP A 55 15.62 -9.23 6.52
CA ASP A 55 15.43 -10.64 6.13
C ASP A 55 15.60 -11.67 7.28
N LYS A 56 15.72 -11.23 8.54
CA LYS A 56 15.91 -12.16 9.69
C LYS A 56 14.63 -12.88 10.09
N GLU A 57 13.46 -12.26 9.88
CA GLU A 57 12.17 -12.90 10.11
C GLU A 57 11.14 -12.54 9.02
N TYR A 58 10.23 -13.47 8.70
CA TYR A 58 9.09 -13.21 7.82
C TYR A 58 8.12 -12.20 8.43
N PHE A 59 7.79 -11.14 7.69
CA PHE A 59 6.80 -10.14 8.11
C PHE A 59 5.48 -10.35 7.36
N TYR A 60 4.40 -10.57 8.12
CA TYR A 60 3.06 -10.58 7.55
C TYR A 60 2.64 -9.14 7.24
N PRO A 61 2.38 -8.78 5.96
CA PRO A 61 2.18 -7.38 5.56
C PRO A 61 0.93 -6.74 6.17
N ALA A 62 -0.02 -7.52 6.69
CA ALA A 62 -1.29 -7.02 7.19
C ALA A 62 -1.90 -6.03 6.17
N SER A 63 -2.29 -4.83 6.60
CA SER A 63 -2.89 -3.82 5.70
C SER A 63 -1.92 -3.20 4.69
N THR A 64 -0.61 -3.43 4.75
CA THR A 64 0.32 -2.88 3.73
C THR A 64 0.12 -3.55 2.36
N ILE A 65 -0.42 -4.78 2.32
CA ILE A 65 -0.79 -5.47 1.07
C ILE A 65 -1.84 -4.69 0.25
N LYS A 66 -2.62 -3.83 0.93
CA LYS A 66 -3.71 -3.07 0.31
C LYS A 66 -3.21 -2.10 -0.76
N LEU A 67 -1.97 -1.60 -0.62
CA LEU A 67 -1.32 -0.79 -1.66
C LEU A 67 -1.16 -1.58 -2.97
N ALA A 68 -0.80 -2.87 -2.90
CA ALA A 68 -0.64 -3.70 -4.09
C ALA A 68 -1.97 -3.86 -4.86
N ALA A 69 -3.10 -3.98 -4.15
CA ALA A 69 -4.42 -4.01 -4.79
C ALA A 69 -4.77 -2.69 -5.50
N VAL A 70 -4.43 -1.54 -4.90
CA VAL A 70 -4.59 -0.22 -5.56
C VAL A 70 -3.78 -0.16 -6.85
N VAL A 71 -2.50 -0.55 -6.78
CA VAL A 71 -1.59 -0.55 -7.95
C VAL A 71 -2.11 -1.48 -9.04
N ALA A 72 -2.58 -2.67 -8.69
CA ALA A 72 -3.16 -3.62 -9.64
C ALA A 72 -4.41 -3.04 -10.32
N ALA A 73 -5.36 -2.48 -9.55
CA ALA A 73 -6.58 -1.88 -10.06
C ALA A 73 -6.30 -0.68 -11.00
N VAL A 74 -5.40 0.23 -10.60
CA VAL A 74 -5.04 1.39 -11.42
C VAL A 74 -4.34 0.96 -12.71
N ASN A 75 -3.48 -0.06 -12.66
CA ASN A 75 -2.87 -0.62 -13.87
C ASN A 75 -3.89 -1.31 -14.77
N ARG A 76 -4.86 -2.01 -14.19
CA ARG A 76 -5.91 -2.70 -14.95
C ARG A 76 -6.74 -1.73 -15.79
N ILE A 77 -7.15 -0.60 -15.22
CA ILE A 77 -8.02 0.37 -15.92
C ILE A 77 -7.29 1.09 -17.05
N ARG A 78 -5.95 1.07 -17.06
CA ARG A 78 -5.11 1.61 -18.12
C ARG A 78 -4.92 0.65 -19.30
N ARG A 79 -5.53 -0.55 -19.24
CA ARG A 79 -5.42 -1.61 -20.24
C ARG A 79 -6.79 -1.96 -20.85
N PRO A 80 -6.83 -2.59 -22.03
CA PRO A 80 -8.08 -3.06 -22.62
C PRO A 80 -8.81 -4.07 -21.70
N PRO A 81 -10.15 -4.09 -21.70
CA PRO A 81 -11.04 -3.25 -22.50
C PRO A 81 -11.32 -1.86 -21.88
N PHE A 82 -10.83 -1.57 -20.67
CA PHE A 82 -11.21 -0.36 -19.92
C PHE A 82 -10.70 0.95 -20.53
N ASN A 83 -9.52 0.93 -21.15
CA ASN A 83 -8.99 2.10 -21.85
C ASN A 83 -9.60 2.30 -23.26
N GLU A 84 -10.33 1.30 -23.78
CA GLU A 84 -11.01 1.33 -25.08
C GLU A 84 -12.51 1.64 -24.95
N ALA A 85 -13.16 1.07 -23.94
CA ALA A 85 -14.56 1.35 -23.61
C ALA A 85 -14.66 2.76 -23.01
N LYS A 86 -15.37 3.67 -23.70
CA LYS A 86 -15.74 5.05 -23.28
C LYS A 86 -15.04 5.50 -21.99
N LYS A 87 -13.78 5.96 -22.11
CA LYS A 87 -12.97 6.60 -21.05
C LYS A 87 -13.36 6.17 -19.63
N PHE A 88 -13.10 4.92 -19.25
CA PHE A 88 -13.19 4.55 -17.85
C PHE A 88 -12.19 5.39 -17.06
N GLU A 89 -12.69 6.18 -16.10
CA GLU A 89 -11.92 7.13 -15.30
C GLU A 89 -12.07 6.82 -13.81
N LEU A 90 -11.25 7.45 -12.97
CA LEU A 90 -11.27 7.20 -11.52
C LEU A 90 -12.63 7.51 -10.86
N MET A 91 -13.38 8.45 -11.44
CA MET A 91 -14.70 8.88 -10.96
C MET A 91 -15.87 8.13 -11.60
N THR A 92 -15.61 7.21 -12.54
CA THR A 92 -16.68 6.42 -13.15
C THR A 92 -17.41 5.60 -12.08
N PRO A 93 -18.74 5.74 -11.96
CA PRO A 93 -19.52 4.95 -11.00
C PRO A 93 -19.41 3.45 -11.28
N LEU A 94 -19.21 2.66 -10.22
CA LEU A 94 -19.04 1.22 -10.25
C LEU A 94 -20.23 0.53 -9.59
N SER A 95 -20.54 -0.67 -10.08
CA SER A 95 -21.51 -1.58 -9.46
C SER A 95 -20.88 -2.95 -9.30
N PHE A 96 -20.99 -3.52 -8.10
CA PHE A 96 -20.46 -4.84 -7.77
C PHE A 96 -21.64 -5.81 -7.66
N HIS A 97 -21.66 -6.79 -8.57
CA HIS A 97 -22.67 -7.82 -8.59
C HIS A 97 -22.36 -8.89 -7.52
N PRO A 98 -23.39 -9.40 -6.84
CA PRO A 98 -23.21 -10.45 -5.84
C PRO A 98 -22.78 -11.77 -6.50
N LEU A 99 -21.88 -12.50 -5.85
CA LEU A 99 -21.48 -13.85 -6.28
C LEU A 99 -22.38 -14.94 -5.72
N LEU A 100 -23.08 -14.66 -4.61
CA LEU A 100 -23.94 -15.60 -3.90
C LEU A 100 -25.40 -15.16 -4.01
N SER A 101 -26.28 -16.15 -4.22
CA SER A 101 -27.73 -15.96 -4.24
C SER A 101 -28.21 -15.36 -2.91
N GLY A 102 -28.97 -14.25 -2.99
CA GLY A 102 -29.53 -13.55 -1.82
C GLY A 102 -28.75 -12.28 -1.41
N ASN A 103 -27.52 -12.09 -1.90
CA ASN A 103 -26.81 -10.82 -1.68
C ASN A 103 -27.31 -9.73 -2.63
N LYS A 104 -27.30 -8.48 -2.18
CA LYS A 104 -27.69 -7.32 -3.00
C LYS A 104 -26.50 -6.81 -3.81
N MET A 105 -26.81 -6.29 -5.01
CA MET A 105 -25.86 -5.49 -5.78
C MET A 105 -25.43 -4.27 -4.96
N GLN A 106 -24.14 -3.96 -4.99
CA GLN A 106 -23.60 -2.75 -4.36
C GLN A 106 -23.31 -1.72 -5.43
N ASN A 107 -24.05 -0.62 -5.43
CA ASN A 107 -23.94 0.47 -6.40
C ASN A 107 -23.80 1.86 -5.73
N ASP A 108 -23.83 1.90 -4.40
CA ASP A 108 -23.63 3.10 -3.59
C ASP A 108 -22.75 2.82 -2.36
N ASP A 109 -22.23 3.89 -1.79
CA ASP A 109 -21.48 3.90 -0.53
C ASP A 109 -21.77 5.24 0.17
N GLN A 110 -22.57 5.18 1.24
CA GLN A 110 -22.99 6.37 2.01
C GLN A 110 -21.82 7.14 2.64
N THR A 111 -20.64 6.51 2.75
CA THR A 111 -19.43 7.20 3.22
C THR A 111 -18.81 8.12 2.16
N ASN A 112 -19.26 8.04 0.90
CA ASN A 112 -18.91 9.01 -0.13
C ASN A 112 -19.81 10.24 0.00
N SER A 113 -19.30 11.29 0.64
CA SER A 113 -20.03 12.54 0.85
C SER A 113 -20.24 13.37 -0.42
N TYR A 114 -19.62 13.02 -1.55
CA TYR A 114 -19.75 13.77 -2.80
C TYR A 114 -21.07 13.44 -3.53
N ASP A 115 -21.29 12.17 -3.86
CA ASP A 115 -22.44 11.71 -4.65
C ASP A 115 -22.99 10.34 -4.22
N GLN A 116 -22.47 9.80 -3.11
CA GLN A 116 -22.78 8.48 -2.57
C GLN A 116 -22.51 7.32 -3.54
N LYS A 117 -21.81 7.55 -4.67
CA LYS A 117 -21.47 6.49 -5.63
C LYS A 117 -20.21 5.75 -5.22
N ILE A 118 -20.13 4.47 -5.57
CA ILE A 118 -18.86 3.76 -5.51
C ILE A 118 -18.05 4.17 -6.73
N THR A 119 -16.87 4.76 -6.52
CA THR A 119 -15.91 5.07 -7.59
C THR A 119 -14.55 4.51 -7.24
N LEU A 120 -13.66 4.37 -8.22
CA LEU A 120 -12.28 3.93 -7.95
C LEU A 120 -11.56 4.95 -7.04
N ALA A 121 -11.74 6.25 -7.28
CA ALA A 121 -11.19 7.32 -6.45
C ALA A 121 -11.65 7.22 -4.98
N HIS A 122 -12.96 7.07 -4.74
CA HIS A 122 -13.50 6.94 -3.38
C HIS A 122 -12.99 5.67 -2.69
N THR A 123 -12.94 4.56 -3.43
CA THR A 123 -12.47 3.27 -2.91
C THR A 123 -10.99 3.35 -2.49
N ILE A 124 -10.14 3.96 -3.33
CA ILE A 124 -8.72 4.20 -3.00
C ILE A 124 -8.60 5.13 -1.78
N ARG A 125 -9.40 6.20 -1.71
CA ARG A 125 -9.43 7.12 -0.57
C ARG A 125 -9.77 6.41 0.74
N LYS A 126 -10.85 5.61 0.79
CA LYS A 126 -11.22 4.85 1.99
C LYS A 126 -10.12 3.88 2.42
N LEU A 127 -9.52 3.19 1.44
CA LEU A 127 -8.46 2.23 1.71
C LEU A 127 -7.26 2.88 2.39
N PHE A 128 -6.84 4.08 1.97
CA PHE A 128 -5.71 4.76 2.60
C PHE A 128 -6.08 5.54 3.88
N LEU A 129 -7.29 6.12 3.97
CA LEU A 129 -7.67 6.91 5.13
C LEU A 129 -8.04 6.08 6.36
N VAL A 130 -8.75 4.97 6.16
CA VAL A 130 -9.30 4.18 7.26
C VAL A 130 -9.01 2.68 7.15
N SER A 131 -8.11 2.29 6.24
CA SER A 131 -7.75 0.88 6.01
C SER A 131 -8.98 0.01 5.74
N ASP A 132 -9.94 0.51 4.97
CA ASP A 132 -11.23 -0.18 4.74
C ASP A 132 -11.04 -1.53 4.00
N ASN A 133 -11.52 -2.62 4.60
CA ASN A 133 -11.40 -3.97 4.04
C ASN A 133 -12.35 -4.22 2.86
N GLN A 134 -13.53 -3.59 2.85
CA GLN A 134 -14.47 -3.71 1.73
C GLN A 134 -13.93 -2.99 0.49
N ALA A 135 -13.29 -1.84 0.68
CA ALA A 135 -12.59 -1.11 -0.36
C ALA A 135 -11.44 -1.95 -0.94
N PHE A 136 -10.65 -2.60 -0.08
CA PHE A 136 -9.63 -3.55 -0.52
C PHE A 136 -10.22 -4.67 -1.38
N ASN A 137 -11.30 -5.32 -0.95
CA ASN A 137 -11.93 -6.40 -1.72
C ASN A 137 -12.41 -5.93 -3.10
N ARG A 138 -13.01 -4.73 -3.19
CA ARG A 138 -13.45 -4.12 -4.46
C ARG A 138 -12.26 -3.87 -5.40
N LEU A 139 -11.17 -3.32 -4.88
CA LEU A 139 -9.95 -3.04 -5.65
C LEU A 139 -9.23 -4.31 -6.08
N TYR A 140 -9.19 -5.32 -5.20
CA TYR A 140 -8.62 -6.63 -5.50
C TYR A 140 -9.40 -7.32 -6.63
N ALA A 141 -10.73 -7.32 -6.55
CA ALA A 141 -11.59 -7.86 -7.62
C ALA A 141 -11.36 -7.13 -8.95
N LEU A 142 -11.29 -5.79 -8.94
CA LEU A 142 -11.02 -5.01 -10.14
C LEU A 142 -9.59 -5.24 -10.68
N GLY A 143 -8.59 -5.46 -9.82
CA GLY A 143 -7.22 -5.63 -10.25
C GLY A 143 -6.93 -6.97 -10.94
N LEU A 144 -7.72 -8.01 -10.65
CA LEU A 144 -7.50 -9.37 -11.15
C LEU A 144 -8.40 -9.78 -12.33
N HIS A 145 -9.52 -9.08 -12.54
CA HIS A 145 -10.51 -9.40 -13.56
C HIS A 145 -10.59 -8.27 -14.61
#